data_AF-A0A2V6Y8B9-F1
#
_entry.id   AF-A0A2V6Y8B9-F1
#
_cell.length_a   1.000
_cell.length_b   1.000
_cell.length_c   1.000
_cell.angle_alpha   90.00
_cell.angle_beta   90.00
_cell.angle_gamma   90.00
#
_symmetry.space_group_name_H-M   'P 1'
#
loop_
_entity.id
_entity.type
_entity.pdbx_description
1 polymer ?
#
loop_
_entity_poly.entity_id
_entity_poly.type
_entity_poly.pdbx_seq_one_letter_code
_entity_poly.pdbx_strand_id
1 'polypeptide(L)'
;NSLGGGLLGAAVILGLNYVVVELTFRSKRLRRLIEATPTLLIHNGHILYANLRKERVTLDDLHAALRRNGIADAEHVRVAVLEENGGISVIPHAAGGPSEFPGGR
;
A
#
# COMPACT_ATOMS: atom_id res chain seq x y z
N ASN A 1 -47.00 -11.42 -1.01
CA ASN A 1 -45.77 -12.16 -1.36
C ASN A 1 -44.45 -11.38 -1.23
N SER A 2 -44.47 -10.05 -0.97
CA SER A 2 -43.24 -9.24 -0.93
C SER A 2 -42.48 -9.28 0.42
N LEU A 3 -43.21 -9.43 1.55
CA LEU A 3 -42.62 -9.45 2.90
C LEU A 3 -41.73 -10.68 3.16
N GLY A 4 -42.15 -11.87 2.71
CA GLY A 4 -41.39 -13.12 2.89
C GLY A 4 -40.08 -13.13 2.09
N GLY A 5 -40.10 -12.64 0.86
CA GLY A 5 -38.90 -12.51 0.03
C GLY A 5 -37.90 -11.50 0.60
N GLY A 6 -38.40 -10.37 1.13
CA GLY A 6 -37.54 -9.36 1.78
C GLY A 6 -36.86 -9.89 3.05
N LEU A 7 -37.57 -10.62 3.90
CA LEU A 7 -37.01 -11.25 5.09
C LEU A 7 -35.97 -12.33 4.75
N LEU A 8 -36.24 -13.13 3.72
CA LEU A 8 -35.33 -14.18 3.28
C LEU A 8 -34.06 -13.59 2.67
N GLY A 9 -34.18 -12.52 1.88
CA GLY A 9 -33.04 -11.75 1.37
C GLY A 9 -32.21 -11.13 2.50
N ALA A 10 -32.86 -10.51 3.49
CA ALA A 10 -32.17 -9.94 4.65
C ALA A 10 -31.42 -11.01 5.44
N ALA A 11 -32.03 -12.18 5.67
CA ALA A 11 -31.40 -13.30 6.36
C ALA A 11 -30.18 -13.84 5.60
N VAL A 12 -30.25 -13.94 4.27
CA VAL A 12 -29.11 -14.36 3.44
C VAL A 12 -27.97 -13.35 3.53
N ILE A 13 -28.25 -12.05 3.45
CA ILE A 13 -27.22 -11.00 3.54
C ILE A 13 -26.58 -11.00 4.93
N LEU A 14 -27.39 -11.05 6.00
CA LEU A 14 -26.90 -11.11 7.39
C LEU A 14 -26.05 -12.36 7.63
N GLY A 15 -26.51 -13.52 7.14
CA GLY A 15 -25.78 -14.78 7.24
C GLY A 15 -24.45 -14.73 6.47
N LEU A 16 -24.46 -14.22 5.23
CA LEU A 16 -23.26 -14.09 4.42
C LEU A 16 -22.25 -13.13 5.08
N ASN A 17 -22.72 -11.99 5.57
CA ASN A 17 -21.86 -11.01 6.24
C ASN A 17 -21.23 -11.62 7.51
N TYR A 18 -22.02 -12.32 8.33
CA TYR A 18 -21.51 -13.02 9.51
C TYR A 18 -20.43 -14.05 9.16
N VAL A 19 -20.65 -14.85 8.11
CA VAL A 19 -19.68 -15.85 7.64
C VAL A 19 -18.38 -15.18 7.17
N VAL A 20 -18.47 -14.09 6.40
CA VAL A 20 -17.29 -13.34 5.93
C VAL A 20 -16.51 -12.76 7.11
N VAL A 21 -17.19 -12.18 8.09
CA VAL A 21 -16.57 -11.64 9.31
C VAL A 21 -15.85 -12.74 10.07
N GLU A 22 -16.52 -13.86 10.37
CA GLU A 22 -15.94 -14.98 11.12
C GLU A 22 -14.70 -15.57 10.41
N LEU A 23 -14.78 -15.79 9.09
CA LEU A 23 -13.64 -16.26 8.28
C LEU A 23 -12.45 -15.28 8.34
N THR A 24 -12.73 -13.97 8.27
CA THR A 24 -11.71 -12.93 8.32
C THR A 24 -11.04 -12.87 9.70
N PHE A 25 -11.83 -12.94 10.79
CA PHE A 25 -11.32 -12.95 12.16
C PHE A 25 -10.49 -14.19 12.47
N ARG A 26 -10.92 -15.37 11.99
CA ARG A 26 -10.23 -16.64 12.27
C ARG A 26 -8.91 -16.77 11.51
N SER A 27 -8.75 -16.09 10.37
CA SER A 27 -7.56 -16.19 9.53
C SER A 27 -6.79 -14.87 9.47
N LYS A 28 -5.72 -14.76 10.27
CA LYS A 28 -4.74 -13.65 10.18
C LYS A 28 -4.12 -13.47 8.78
N ARG A 29 -4.19 -14.49 7.91
CA ARG A 29 -3.75 -14.41 6.51
C ARG A 29 -4.84 -13.82 5.61
N LEU A 30 -6.10 -14.22 5.81
CA LEU A 30 -7.24 -13.67 5.06
C LEU A 30 -7.48 -12.21 5.44
N ARG A 31 -7.36 -11.88 6.74
CA ARG A 31 -7.38 -10.50 7.23
C ARG A 31 -6.29 -9.64 6.59
N ARG A 32 -5.05 -10.14 6.48
CA ARG A 32 -3.96 -9.44 5.77
C ARG A 32 -4.14 -9.36 4.25
N LEU A 33 -5.01 -10.18 3.67
CA LEU A 33 -5.34 -10.14 2.24
C LEU A 33 -6.48 -9.15 1.98
N ILE A 34 -7.39 -8.99 2.93
CA ILE A 34 -8.58 -8.13 2.83
C ILE A 34 -8.29 -6.71 3.35
N GLU A 35 -7.59 -6.58 4.48
CA GLU A 35 -7.03 -5.33 4.96
C GLU A 35 -5.71 -5.10 4.21
N ALA A 36 -5.74 -4.25 3.19
CA ALA A 36 -4.52 -3.67 2.66
C ALA A 36 -3.85 -2.93 3.82
N THR A 37 -2.64 -3.31 4.20
CA THR A 37 -1.87 -2.59 5.21
C THR A 37 -0.70 -1.91 4.54
N PRO A 38 -0.36 -0.65 4.90
CA PRO A 38 0.77 0.04 4.32
C PRO A 38 2.03 -0.80 4.47
N THR A 39 2.77 -0.96 3.37
CA THR A 39 3.95 -1.83 3.31
C THR A 39 5.21 -1.05 3.01
N LEU A 40 6.20 -1.15 3.89
CA LEU A 40 7.49 -0.48 3.73
C LEU A 40 8.25 -1.05 2.52
N LEU A 41 8.62 -0.20 1.57
CA LEU A 41 9.37 -0.56 0.37
C LEU A 41 10.85 -0.15 0.46
N ILE A 42 11.14 1.00 1.07
CA ILE A 42 12.51 1.49 1.31
C ILE A 42 12.65 1.90 2.77
N HIS A 43 13.79 1.58 3.38
CA HIS A 43 14.16 2.03 4.71
C HIS A 43 15.62 2.51 4.74
N ASN A 44 15.84 3.78 5.02
CA ASN A 44 17.14 4.45 5.10
C ASN A 44 18.05 4.09 3.92
N GLY A 45 17.59 4.34 2.69
CA GLY A 45 18.34 4.03 1.48
C GLY A 45 18.25 2.60 0.99
N HIS A 46 17.81 1.65 1.83
CA HIS A 46 17.79 0.23 1.48
C HIS A 46 16.43 -0.23 0.96
N ILE A 47 16.41 -0.79 -0.25
CA ILE A 47 15.24 -1.39 -0.86
C ILE A 47 14.93 -2.73 -0.20
N LEU A 48 13.69 -2.91 0.25
CA LEU A 48 13.19 -4.14 0.86
C LEU A 48 12.60 -5.06 -0.21
N TYR A 49 13.46 -5.76 -0.95
CA TYR A 49 13.07 -6.65 -2.06
C TYR A 49 12.03 -7.71 -1.69
N ALA A 50 12.05 -8.20 -0.45
CA ALA A 50 11.05 -9.15 0.04
C ALA A 50 9.63 -8.55 0.01
N ASN A 51 9.51 -7.26 0.33
CA ASN A 51 8.24 -6.55 0.36
C ASN A 51 7.78 -6.17 -1.05
N LEU A 52 8.71 -5.76 -1.93
CA LEU A 52 8.41 -5.60 -3.36
C LEU A 52 7.81 -6.87 -3.96
N ARG A 53 8.42 -8.04 -3.70
CA ARG A 53 7.91 -9.32 -4.20
C ARG A 53 6.57 -9.70 -3.57
N LYS A 54 6.37 -9.42 -2.29
CA LYS A 54 5.12 -9.69 -1.56
C LYS A 54 3.95 -8.88 -2.15
N GLU A 55 4.19 -7.60 -2.42
CA GLU A 55 3.20 -6.66 -2.94
C GLU A 55 3.14 -6.62 -4.48
N ARG A 56 3.95 -7.46 -5.15
CA ARG A 56 4.06 -7.53 -6.62
C ARG A 56 4.42 -6.19 -7.27
N VAL A 57 5.20 -5.36 -6.56
CA VAL A 57 5.74 -4.09 -7.06
C VAL A 57 7.07 -4.36 -7.73
N THR A 58 7.24 -3.90 -8.97
CA THR A 58 8.52 -4.03 -9.67
C THR A 58 9.50 -2.95 -9.23
N LEU A 59 10.79 -3.17 -9.51
CA LEU A 59 11.80 -2.14 -9.26
C LEU A 59 11.53 -0.88 -10.10
N ASP A 60 11.04 -1.04 -11.32
CA ASP A 60 10.70 0.06 -12.22
C ASP A 60 9.53 0.89 -11.69
N ASP A 61 8.52 0.24 -11.08
CA ASP A 61 7.41 0.94 -10.42
C ASP A 61 7.89 1.80 -9.26
N LEU A 62 8.78 1.23 -8.43
CA LEU A 62 9.40 1.93 -7.31
C LEU A 62 10.21 3.13 -7.82
N HIS A 63 11.12 2.93 -8.79
CA HIS A 63 11.91 4.01 -9.38
C HIS A 63 11.06 5.06 -10.09
N ALA A 64 9.97 4.66 -10.75
CA ALA A 64 9.02 5.60 -11.32
C ALA A 64 8.36 6.46 -10.23
N ALA A 65 8.01 5.86 -9.08
CA ALA A 65 7.49 6.59 -7.93
C ALA A 65 8.52 7.56 -7.34
N LEU A 66 9.78 7.15 -7.20
CA LEU A 66 10.86 8.04 -6.74
C LEU A 66 11.04 9.24 -7.68
N ARG A 67 11.07 8.98 -9.00
CA ARG A 67 11.19 10.04 -10.02
C ARG A 67 10.02 11.03 -9.99
N ARG A 68 8.78 10.54 -9.80
CA ARG A 68 7.60 11.42 -9.62
C ARG A 68 7.72 12.33 -8.40
N ASN A 69 8.49 11.92 -7.38
CA ASN A 69 8.79 12.71 -6.20
C ASN A 69 10.12 13.49 -6.31
N GLY A 70 10.73 13.56 -7.50
CA GLY A 70 11.97 14.30 -7.73
C GLY A 70 13.24 13.63 -7.18
N ILE A 71 13.19 12.33 -6.88
CA ILE A 71 14.30 11.57 -6.29
C ILE A 71 14.85 10.61 -7.35
N ALA A 72 16.15 10.72 -7.64
CA ALA A 72 16.83 9.87 -8.62
C ALA A 72 17.21 8.50 -8.05
N ASP A 73 17.69 8.47 -6.81
CA ASP A 73 18.26 7.28 -6.19
C ASP A 73 17.57 6.93 -4.87
N ALA A 74 17.38 5.63 -4.65
CA ALA A 74 16.80 5.09 -3.42
C ALA A 74 17.60 5.48 -2.16
N GLU A 75 18.92 5.69 -2.27
CA GLU A 75 19.79 6.10 -1.16
C GLU A 75 19.37 7.43 -0.51
N HIS A 76 18.75 8.33 -1.28
CA HIS A 76 18.23 9.61 -0.77
C HIS A 76 16.86 9.49 -0.11
N VAL A 77 16.32 8.27 0.01
CA VAL A 77 15.00 7.99 0.58
C VAL A 77 15.13 7.45 1.99
N ARG A 78 14.57 8.17 2.96
CA ARG A 78 14.50 7.68 4.35
C ARG A 78 13.46 6.57 4.47
N VAL A 79 12.29 6.78 3.90
CA VAL A 79 11.17 5.82 3.95
C VAL A 79 10.39 5.91 2.64
N ALA A 80 10.08 4.76 2.04
CA ALA A 80 9.03 4.68 1.03
C ALA A 80 8.02 3.61 1.45
N VAL A 81 6.73 3.90 1.33
CA VAL A 81 5.64 3.01 1.75
C VAL A 81 4.64 2.85 0.60
N LEU A 82 4.25 1.61 0.32
CA LEU A 82 3.09 1.31 -0.49
C LEU A 82 1.84 1.48 0.38
N GLU A 83 1.01 2.45 0.05
CA GLU A 83 -0.23 2.75 0.72
C GLU A 83 -1.35 1.79 0.29
N GLU A 84 -2.42 1.72 1.07
CA GLU A 84 -3.57 0.82 0.83
C GLU A 84 -4.29 1.08 -0.50
N ASN A 85 -4.17 2.31 -1.02
CA ASN A 85 -4.73 2.72 -2.31
C ASN A 85 -3.82 2.38 -3.51
N GLY A 86 -2.69 1.70 -3.28
CA GLY A 86 -1.70 1.36 -4.31
C GLY A 86 -0.73 2.49 -4.67
N GLY A 87 -0.86 3.65 -4.06
CA GLY A 87 0.10 4.75 -4.18
C GLY A 87 1.38 4.46 -3.40
N ILE A 88 2.51 5.01 -3.86
CA ILE A 88 3.78 4.96 -3.11
C ILE A 88 4.05 6.34 -2.53
N SER A 89 4.04 6.44 -1.21
CA SER A 89 4.48 7.64 -0.49
C SER A 89 5.99 7.56 -0.27
N VAL A 90 6.68 8.70 -0.39
CA VAL A 90 8.14 8.79 -0.30
C VAL A 90 8.52 9.93 0.63
N ILE A 91 9.33 9.61 1.63
CA ILE A 91 9.91 10.55 2.57
C ILE A 91 11.42 10.58 2.29
N PRO A 92 11.94 11.63 1.65
CA PRO A 92 13.38 11.78 1.44
C PRO A 92 14.09 11.90 2.79
N HIS A 93 15.38 11.58 2.81
CA HIS A 93 16.24 12.10 3.86
C HIS A 93 16.07 13.63 3.87
N ALA A 94 15.88 14.22 5.05
CA ALA A 94 15.82 15.66 5.18
C ALA A 94 17.08 16.25 4.55
N ALA A 95 16.96 16.75 3.32
CA ALA A 95 17.99 17.59 2.75
C ALA A 95 18.04 18.85 3.62
N GLY A 96 19.23 19.36 3.90
CA GLY A 96 19.35 20.80 4.06
C GLY A 96 18.82 21.45 2.77
N GLY A 97 17.55 21.88 2.79
CA GLY A 97 16.92 22.75 1.79
C GLY A 97 16.79 22.20 0.35
N PRO A 98 15.95 22.84 -0.48
CA PRO A 98 15.90 22.57 -1.91
C PRO A 98 17.28 22.86 -2.51
N SER A 99 17.87 21.86 -3.19
CA SER A 99 19.09 22.05 -3.96
C SER A 99 18.80 23.05 -5.08
N GLU A 100 19.25 24.29 -4.86
CA GLU A 100 19.48 25.30 -5.87
C GLU A 100 20.30 24.66 -7.00
N PHE A 101 19.71 24.58 -8.20
CA PHE A 101 20.41 24.13 -9.40
C PHE A 101 21.53 25.14 -9.72
N PRO A 102 22.82 24.79 -9.62
CA PRO A 102 23.88 25.66 -10.07
C PRO A 102 24.17 25.34 -11.53
N GLY A 103 23.68 26.15 -12.48
CA GLY A 103 24.09 25.99 -13.87
C GLY A 103 23.14 26.57 -14.91
N GLY A 104 22.95 27.88 -14.89
CA GLY A 104 22.39 28.65 -16.01
C GLY A 104 23.31 29.80 -16.34
N ARG A 105 24.47 29.50 -16.92
CA ARG A 105 25.23 30.43 -17.76
C ARG A 105 25.15 29.94 -19.18
#